data_AF-A0A7S2H752-F1
#
_entry.id   AF-A0A7S2H752-F1
#
_cell.length_a   1.000
_cell.length_b   1.000
_cell.length_c   1.000
_cell.angle_alpha   90.00
_cell.angle_beta   90.00
_cell.angle_gamma   90.00
#
_symmetry.space_group_name_H-M   'P 1'
#
loop_
_entity.id
_entity.type
_entity.pdbx_description
1 polymer ?
#
loop_
_entity_poly.entity_id
_entity_poly.type
_entity_poly.pdbx_seq_one_letter_code
_entity_poly.pdbx_strand_id
1 'polypeptide(L)'
;RFNGGAGSRVLLLSAKAGGVGLNIVGANRLVMLEPDWNPAQDLQAMGRVWRQGQRKPCYIYRLAAHGSVEEKVLKRQVRKQGLATAALSSSGRCDSLESDTNLAELRQVYNLE
;
A
#
# COMPACT_ATOMS: atom_id res chain seq x y z
N ARG A 1 6.33 16.72 -17.43
CA ARG A 1 7.26 15.98 -18.34
C ARG A 1 6.91 14.50 -18.40
N PHE A 2 6.97 13.75 -17.30
CA PHE A 2 6.67 12.30 -17.30
C PHE A 2 5.30 11.93 -17.92
N ASN A 3 4.21 12.62 -17.54
CA ASN A 3 2.88 12.36 -18.10
C ASN A 3 2.74 12.62 -19.62
N GLY A 4 3.62 13.44 -20.20
CA GLY A 4 3.57 13.79 -21.62
C GLY A 4 4.22 12.77 -22.54
N GLY A 5 4.81 11.69 -22.01
CA GLY A 5 5.46 10.64 -22.80
C GLY A 5 6.79 11.03 -23.48
N ALA A 6 7.09 12.33 -23.58
CA ALA A 6 8.34 12.85 -24.14
C ALA A 6 9.46 12.79 -23.09
N GLY A 7 10.24 11.70 -23.11
CA GLY A 7 11.61 11.67 -22.55
C GLY A 7 11.88 10.67 -21.44
N SER A 8 10.96 10.43 -20.50
CA SER A 8 11.20 9.56 -19.34
C SER A 8 10.25 8.37 -19.33
N ARG A 9 10.80 7.14 -19.39
CA ARG A 9 10.01 5.90 -19.33
C ARG A 9 9.80 5.37 -17.91
N VAL A 10 10.65 5.78 -16.97
CA VAL A 10 10.63 5.35 -15.57
C VAL A 10 10.65 6.58 -14.67
N LEU A 11 9.87 6.53 -13.60
CA LEU A 11 9.85 7.51 -12.52
C LEU A 11 10.08 6.77 -11.21
N LEU A 12 11.17 7.10 -10.52
CA LEU A 12 11.45 6.59 -9.18
C LEU A 12 10.92 7.60 -8.16
N LEU A 13 10.16 7.10 -7.20
CA LEU A 13 9.54 7.92 -6.17
C LEU A 13 9.42 7.09 -4.89
N SER A 14 9.73 7.70 -3.74
CA SER A 14 9.39 7.09 -2.45
C SER A 14 7.87 7.08 -2.27
N ALA A 15 7.31 5.97 -1.79
CA ALA A 15 5.86 5.85 -1.55
C ALA A 15 5.34 6.98 -0.64
N LYS A 16 6.12 7.35 0.38
CA LYS A 16 5.81 8.42 1.34
C LYS A 16 5.99 9.83 0.76
N ALA A 17 6.94 10.01 -0.16
CA ALA A 17 7.11 11.28 -0.84
C ALA A 17 5.90 11.53 -1.77
N GLY A 18 5.32 12.73 -1.75
CA GLY A 18 4.21 13.09 -2.64
C GLY A 18 2.79 12.89 -2.06
N GLY A 19 2.63 12.93 -0.73
CA GLY A 19 1.34 12.92 -0.03
C GLY A 19 0.39 14.10 -0.31
N VAL A 20 0.68 14.90 -1.34
CA VAL A 20 -0.04 16.13 -1.72
C VAL A 20 -0.89 15.99 -2.99
N GLY A 21 -1.23 14.76 -3.40
CA GLY A 21 -2.12 14.53 -4.55
C GLY A 21 -1.43 14.50 -5.92
N LEU A 22 -0.20 13.99 -5.97
CA LEU A 22 0.57 13.83 -7.20
C LEU A 22 -0.18 12.95 -8.23
N ASN A 23 -0.31 13.43 -9.47
CA ASN A 23 -1.00 12.74 -10.55
C ASN A 23 0.00 12.17 -11.58
N ILE A 24 0.09 10.84 -11.68
CA ILE A 24 1.05 10.10 -12.53
C ILE A 24 0.32 9.21 -13.56
N VAL A 25 -0.70 9.76 -14.21
CA VAL A 25 -1.49 9.05 -15.25
C VAL A 25 -0.69 8.70 -16.52
N GLY A 26 0.53 9.21 -16.68
CA GLY A 26 1.43 8.79 -17.76
C GLY A 26 1.97 7.38 -17.60
N ALA A 27 2.08 6.90 -16.35
CA ALA A 27 2.42 5.50 -16.07
C ALA A 27 1.16 4.65 -16.10
N ASN A 28 1.32 3.38 -16.50
CA ASN A 28 0.27 2.36 -16.38
C ASN A 28 0.78 1.08 -15.71
N ARG A 29 2.04 1.07 -15.26
CA ARG A 29 2.64 0.00 -14.46
C ARG A 29 3.27 0.63 -13.23
N LEU A 30 2.87 0.15 -12.05
CA LEU A 30 3.44 0.56 -10.77
C LEU A 30 4.10 -0.66 -10.14
N VAL A 31 5.36 -0.55 -9.76
CA VAL A 31 6.08 -1.58 -9.00
C VAL A 31 6.35 -1.04 -7.61
N MET A 32 5.75 -1.67 -6.61
CA MET A 32 5.97 -1.39 -5.20
C MET A 32 7.01 -2.38 -4.69
N LEU A 33 8.17 -1.85 -4.30
CA LEU A 33 9.32 -2.66 -3.91
C LEU A 33 9.18 -3.22 -2.50
N GLU A 34 8.54 -2.48 -1.60
CA GLU A 34 8.34 -2.84 -0.20
C GLU A 34 6.92 -2.48 0.25
N PRO A 35 6.28 -3.28 1.12
CA PRO A 35 5.00 -2.95 1.72
C PRO A 35 5.15 -2.04 2.95
N ASP A 36 4.31 -1.00 3.09
CA ASP A 36 4.30 -0.16 4.29
C ASP A 36 3.46 -0.77 5.43
N TRP A 37 3.84 -0.54 6.69
CA TRP A 37 3.05 -1.01 7.84
C TRP A 37 1.62 -0.43 7.90
N ASN A 38 1.42 0.74 7.31
CA ASN A 38 0.13 1.40 7.16
C ASN A 38 -0.42 1.16 5.74
N PRO A 39 -1.48 0.35 5.58
CA PRO A 39 -2.07 0.08 4.27
C PRO A 39 -2.57 1.33 3.54
N ALA A 40 -2.88 2.41 4.26
CA ALA A 40 -3.33 3.66 3.65
C ALA A 40 -2.25 4.34 2.81
N GLN A 41 -0.96 4.19 3.18
CA GLN A 41 0.16 4.75 2.42
C GLN A 41 0.29 4.06 1.05
N ASP A 42 0.22 2.72 1.04
CA ASP A 42 0.23 1.93 -0.19
C ASP A 42 -0.96 2.29 -1.09
N LEU A 43 -2.17 2.36 -0.52
CA LEU A 43 -3.39 2.76 -1.23
C LEU A 43 -3.24 4.16 -1.85
N GLN A 44 -2.68 5.11 -1.11
CA GLN A 44 -2.44 6.46 -1.61
C GLN A 44 -1.45 6.47 -2.77
N ALA A 45 -0.36 5.69 -2.69
CA ALA A 45 0.63 5.58 -3.76
C ALA A 45 0.02 4.96 -5.04
N MET A 46 -0.77 3.90 -4.90
CA MET A 46 -1.52 3.28 -6.00
C MET A 46 -2.49 4.28 -6.67
N GLY A 47 -3.19 5.09 -5.87
CA GLY A 47 -4.11 6.13 -6.32
C GLY A 47 -3.47 7.34 -7.04
N ARG A 48 -2.14 7.37 -7.17
CA ARG A 48 -1.44 8.34 -8.02
C ARG A 48 -1.40 7.92 -9.49
N VAL A 49 -1.41 6.60 -9.75
CA VAL A 49 -1.33 6.00 -11.09
C VAL A 49 -2.71 5.59 -11.57
N TRP A 50 -3.47 4.87 -10.72
CA TRP A 50 -4.87 4.57 -10.97
C TRP A 50 -5.74 5.72 -10.50
N ARG A 51 -5.86 6.73 -11.36
CA ARG A 51 -6.55 7.99 -11.09
C ARG A 51 -7.30 8.45 -12.33
N GLN A 52 -8.27 9.35 -12.13
CA GLN A 52 -8.96 10.03 -13.23
C GLN A 52 -7.96 10.66 -14.20
N GLY A 53 -8.17 10.43 -15.50
CA GLY A 53 -7.24 10.82 -16.57
C GLY A 53 -6.38 9.67 -17.09
N GLN A 54 -6.39 8.51 -16.43
CA GLN A 54 -5.78 7.29 -16.97
C GLN A 54 -6.57 6.78 -18.19
N ARG A 55 -5.86 6.43 -19.26
CA ARG A 55 -6.46 5.93 -20.52
C ARG A 55 -6.04 4.51 -20.88
N LYS A 56 -5.08 3.95 -20.15
CA LYS A 56 -4.52 2.61 -20.39
C LYS A 56 -4.87 1.69 -19.22
N PRO A 57 -4.94 0.37 -19.45
CA PRO A 57 -5.02 -0.60 -18.35
C PRO A 57 -3.84 -0.42 -17.38
N CYS A 58 -4.16 -0.29 -16.09
CA CYS A 58 -3.18 -0.15 -15.03
C CYS A 58 -2.87 -1.50 -14.39
N TYR A 59 -1.58 -1.77 -14.17
CA TYR A 59 -1.09 -2.93 -13.47
C TYR A 59 -0.28 -2.49 -12.26
N ILE A 60 -0.60 -3.05 -11.09
CA ILE A 60 0.11 -2.78 -9.85
C ILE A 60 0.77 -4.08 -9.41
N TYR A 61 2.08 -4.05 -9.26
CA TYR A 61 2.91 -5.14 -8.78
C TYR A 61 3.36 -4.82 -7.38
N ARG A 62 3.04 -5.69 -6.44
CA ARG A 62 3.49 -5.59 -5.04
C ARG A 62 4.47 -6.72 -4.81
N LEU A 63 5.73 -6.37 -4.68
CA LEU A 63 6.79 -7.33 -4.42
C LEU A 63 6.87 -7.58 -2.91
N ALA A 64 7.10 -8.83 -2.56
CA ALA A 64 7.45 -9.24 -1.21
C ALA A 64 8.27 -10.53 -1.27
N ALA A 65 9.30 -10.60 -0.45
CA ALA A 65 10.09 -11.80 -0.28
C ALA A 65 9.34 -12.82 0.59
N HIS A 66 9.24 -14.05 0.07
CA HIS A 66 8.66 -15.17 0.81
C HIS A 66 9.50 -15.51 2.04
N GLY A 67 8.84 -15.89 3.14
CA GLY A 67 9.52 -16.24 4.41
C GLY A 67 10.15 -15.04 5.12
N SER A 68 9.97 -13.82 4.60
CA SER A 68 10.52 -12.61 5.18
C SER A 68 9.50 -11.84 6.03
N VAL A 69 9.97 -10.78 6.68
CA VAL A 69 9.11 -9.82 7.38
C VAL A 69 8.11 -9.17 6.42
N GLU A 70 8.45 -8.98 5.14
CA GLU A 70 7.59 -8.33 4.14
C GLU A 70 6.28 -9.11 3.92
N GLU A 71 6.35 -10.44 3.89
CA GLU A 71 5.16 -11.30 3.78
C GLU A 71 4.22 -11.10 4.97
N LYS A 72 4.79 -10.97 6.18
CA LYS A 72 4.02 -10.74 7.41
C LYS A 72 3.40 -9.34 7.43
N VAL A 73 4.10 -8.33 6.93
CA VAL A 73 3.57 -6.96 6.77
C VAL A 73 2.38 -6.97 5.82
N LEU A 74 2.48 -7.63 4.65
CA LEU A 74 1.38 -7.75 3.70
C LEU A 74 0.16 -8.44 4.32
N LYS A 75 0.35 -9.56 5.03
CA LYS A 75 -0.76 -10.25 5.73
C LYS A 75 -1.45 -9.34 6.75
N ARG A 76 -0.67 -8.56 7.51
CA ARG A 76 -1.21 -7.59 8.49
C ARG A 76 -1.99 -6.47 7.81
N GLN A 77 -1.52 -5.94 6.69
CA GLN A 77 -2.24 -4.92 5.94
C GLN A 77 -3.63 -5.42 5.51
N VAL A 78 -3.74 -6.66 5.00
CA VAL A 78 -5.02 -7.26 4.61
C VAL A 78 -5.95 -7.39 5.82
N ARG A 79 -5.44 -7.85 6.98
CA ARG A 79 -6.21 -7.91 8.24
C ARG A 79 -6.72 -6.52 8.64
N LYS A 80 -5.84 -5.53 8.66
CA LYS A 80 -6.19 -4.14 9.02
C LYS A 80 -7.23 -3.54 8.08
N GLN A 81 -7.12 -3.79 6.78
CA GLN A 81 -8.12 -3.34 5.81
C GLN A 81 -9.48 -4.01 6.03
N GLY A 82 -9.50 -5.33 6.24
CA GLY A 82 -10.73 -6.07 6.52
C GLY A 82 -11.45 -5.58 7.78
N LEU A 83 -10.70 -5.34 8.85
CA LEU A 83 -11.22 -4.76 10.10
C LEU A 83 -11.76 -3.34 9.88
N ALA A 84 -11.03 -2.50 9.15
CA ALA A 84 -11.50 -1.15 8.83
C ALA A 84 -12.81 -1.15 8.03
N THR A 85 -12.94 -2.05 7.05
CA THR A 85 -14.20 -2.21 6.28
C THR A 85 -15.34 -2.70 7.17
N ALA A 86 -15.09 -3.67 8.04
CA ALA A 86 -16.10 -4.18 8.97
C ALA A 86 -16.58 -3.08 9.93
N ALA A 87 -15.65 -2.30 10.50
CA ALA A 87 -15.97 -1.19 11.40
C ALA A 87 -16.82 -0.11 10.74
N LEU A 88 -16.56 0.21 9.47
CA LEU A 88 -17.35 1.17 8.69
C LEU A 88 -18.76 0.65 8.36
N SER A 89 -18.96 -0.66 8.30
CA SER A 89 -20.26 -1.28 8.03
C SER A 89 -21.15 -1.39 9.28
N SER A 90 -20.55 -1.44 10.48
CA SER A 90 -21.26 -1.51 11.75
C SER A 90 -21.40 -0.12 12.37
N SER A 91 -22.55 0.53 12.19
CA SER A 91 -22.86 1.89 12.66
C SER A 91 -22.95 2.08 14.19
N GLY A 92 -22.04 1.55 15.02
CA GLY A 92 -22.05 1.92 16.44
C GLY A 92 -21.35 1.06 17.49
N ARG A 93 -20.50 0.08 17.15
CA ARG A 93 -19.70 -0.63 18.17
C ARG A 93 -18.25 -0.74 17.76
N CYS A 94 -17.47 0.26 18.15
CA CYS A 94 -16.02 0.18 18.16
C CYS A 94 -15.59 -0.52 19.47
N ASP A 95 -15.81 -1.83 19.57
CA ASP A 95 -15.15 -2.62 20.60
C ASP A 95 -13.65 -2.58 20.28
N SER A 96 -12.91 -1.80 21.09
CA SER A 96 -11.45 -1.78 21.23
C SER A 96 -10.69 -2.14 19.96
N LEU A 97 -10.33 -1.10 19.18
CA LEU A 97 -9.20 -1.15 18.25
C LEU A 97 -7.96 -1.47 19.09
N GLU A 98 -7.75 -2.75 19.42
CA GLU A 98 -6.55 -3.18 20.12
C GLU A 98 -5.37 -2.75 19.25
N SER A 99 -4.50 -1.94 19.85
CA SER A 99 -3.19 -1.66 19.31
C SER A 99 -2.53 -3.02 19.05
N ASP A 100 -2.35 -3.35 17.76
CA ASP A 100 -1.64 -4.52 17.20
C ASP A 100 -0.17 -4.66 17.68
N THR A 101 0.16 -4.18 18.87
CA THR A 101 1.48 -4.15 19.49
C THR A 101 1.47 -4.99 20.76
N ASN A 102 0.94 -6.21 20.69
CA ASN A 102 1.12 -7.18 21.76
C ASN A 102 2.51 -7.84 21.61
N LEU A 103 3.21 -8.10 22.71
CA LEU A 103 4.62 -8.51 22.67
C LEU A 103 4.82 -9.88 22.00
N ALA A 104 3.81 -10.74 22.09
CA ALA A 104 3.75 -12.03 21.38
C ALA A 104 3.66 -11.84 19.85
N GLU A 105 2.88 -10.86 19.40
CA GLU A 105 2.73 -10.54 17.98
C GLU A 105 4.03 -9.97 17.38
N LEU A 106 4.75 -9.13 18.13
CA LEU A 106 6.06 -8.62 17.71
C LEU A 106 7.08 -9.75 17.56
N ARG A 107 7.11 -10.72 18.49
CA ARG A 107 7.96 -11.91 18.35
C ARG A 107 7.64 -12.70 17.09
N GLN A 108 6.35 -12.84 16.75
CA GLN A 108 5.96 -13.52 15.52
C GLN A 108 6.43 -12.79 14.25
N VAL A 109 6.51 -11.45 14.27
CA VAL A 109 7.07 -10.68 13.14
C VAL A 109 8.55 -11.01 12.94
N TYR A 110 9.34 -10.99 14.01
CA TYR A 110 10.79 -11.08 13.93
C TYR A 110 11.36 -12.50 13.95
N ASN A 111 10.56 -13.52 14.27
CA ASN A 111 10.98 -14.92 14.13
C ASN A 111 11.02 -15.29 12.64
N LEU A 112 12.22 -15.40 12.08
CA LEU A 112 12.45 -16.09 10.81
C LEU A 112 12.51 -17.58 11.15
N GLU A 113 11.48 -18.33 10.77
CA GLU A 113 11.55 -19.79 10.71
C GLU A 113 12.17 -20.22 9.38
#